data_AF-A4X8X8-F1
#
_entry.id   AF-A4X8X8-F1
#
_cell.length_a   1.000
_cell.length_b   1.000
_cell.length_c   1.000
_cell.angle_alpha   90.00
_cell.angle_beta   90.00
_cell.angle_gamma   90.00
#
_symmetry.space_group_name_H-M   'P 1'
#
loop_
_entity.id
_entity.type
_entity.pdbx_description
1 polymer ?
#
loop_
_entity_poly.entity_id
_entity_poly.type
_entity_poly.pdbx_seq_one_letter_code
_entity_poly.pdbx_strand_id
1 'polypeptide(L)'
;MSSPSDDVLRTLREFVERLDQFDSDAPLVGTLSVGAGGAVDELPLRLPVARALVEALLSYHDPRDFGTCAHCRTGRLDRHFVCRTCGIVDGVFGQMLAERAAREFMIN
;
A
#
# COMPACT_ATOMS: atom_id res chain seq x y z
N MET A 1 -4.81 -18.22 -13.08
CA MET A 1 -4.57 -17.31 -11.95
C MET A 1 -3.07 -17.31 -11.73
N SER A 2 -2.43 -16.14 -11.77
CA SER A 2 -0.98 -16.00 -11.50
C SER A 2 -0.70 -16.36 -10.04
N SER A 3 0.46 -16.96 -9.74
CA SER A 3 0.83 -17.22 -8.35
C SER A 3 1.24 -15.89 -7.67
N PRO A 4 1.09 -15.75 -6.34
CA PRO A 4 1.57 -14.55 -5.65
C PRO A 4 3.06 -14.26 -5.91
N SER A 5 3.86 -15.32 -6.10
CA SER A 5 5.28 -15.21 -6.45
C SER A 5 5.49 -14.61 -7.84
N ASP A 6 4.73 -15.08 -8.84
CA ASP A 6 4.80 -14.57 -10.22
C ASP A 6 4.31 -13.12 -10.28
N ASP A 7 3.31 -12.77 -9.45
CA ASP A 7 2.81 -11.40 -9.36
C ASP A 7 3.84 -10.42 -8.80
N VAL A 8 4.69 -10.84 -7.85
CA VAL A 8 5.79 -9.99 -7.35
C VAL A 8 6.77 -9.66 -8.46
N LEU A 9 7.28 -10.68 -9.17
CA LEU A 9 8.29 -10.49 -10.21
C LEU A 9 7.72 -9.68 -11.39
N ARG A 10 6.49 -10.00 -11.81
CA ARG A 10 5.80 -9.26 -12.87
C ARG A 10 5.58 -7.79 -12.49
N THR A 11 5.09 -7.52 -11.28
CA THR A 11 4.82 -6.14 -10.83
C THR A 11 6.10 -5.31 -10.78
N LEU A 12 7.21 -5.90 -10.33
CA LEU A 12 8.50 -5.20 -10.30
C LEU A 12 9.04 -4.91 -11.71
N ARG A 13 8.93 -5.87 -12.64
CA ARG A 13 9.29 -5.63 -14.06
C ARG A 13 8.48 -4.50 -14.66
N GLU A 14 7.15 -4.57 -14.56
CA GLU A 14 6.24 -3.54 -15.06
C GLU A 14 6.54 -2.17 -14.42
N PHE A 15 6.89 -2.14 -13.13
CA PHE A 15 7.27 -0.92 -12.44
C PHE A 15 8.54 -0.28 -13.00
N VAL A 16 9.58 -1.08 -13.26
CA VAL A 16 10.85 -0.62 -13.85
C VAL A 16 10.64 -0.15 -15.28
N GLU A 17 10.00 -0.96 -16.12
CA GLU A 17 9.70 -0.63 -17.53
C GLU A 17 8.93 0.70 -17.64
N ARG A 18 7.94 0.91 -16.75
CA ARG A 18 7.15 2.14 -16.71
C ARG A 18 7.95 3.37 -16.32
N LEU A 19 9.05 3.24 -15.58
CA LEU A 19 9.90 4.38 -15.22
C LEU A 19 10.99 4.61 -16.26
N ASP A 20 11.55 3.53 -16.81
CA ASP A 20 12.58 3.60 -17.85
C ASP A 20 12.05 4.23 -19.14
N GLN A 21 10.76 4.10 -19.48
CA GLN A 21 10.16 4.81 -20.62
C GLN A 21 10.20 6.35 -20.49
N PHE A 22 10.32 6.88 -19.27
CA PHE A 22 10.36 8.33 -19.03
C PHE A 22 11.79 8.87 -19.01
N ASP A 23 12.77 8.07 -18.61
CA ASP A 23 14.17 8.48 -18.49
C ASP A 23 15.11 7.27 -18.62
N SER A 24 15.25 6.76 -19.85
CA SER A 24 16.08 5.58 -20.15
C SER A 24 17.58 5.84 -20.00
N ASP A 25 17.99 7.11 -19.99
CA ASP A 25 19.40 7.54 -19.86
C ASP A 25 19.77 7.89 -18.42
N ALA A 26 18.84 7.75 -17.49
CA ALA A 26 19.08 8.00 -16.07
C ALA A 26 20.27 7.18 -15.53
N PRO A 27 21.08 7.74 -14.62
CA PRO A 27 22.22 7.04 -14.05
C PRO A 27 21.83 5.69 -13.44
N LEU A 28 22.55 4.63 -13.82
CA LEU A 28 22.45 3.33 -13.17
C LEU A 28 23.09 3.41 -11.79
N VAL A 29 22.33 3.08 -10.74
CA VAL A 29 22.80 3.06 -9.35
C VAL A 29 23.07 1.65 -8.84
N GLY A 30 22.59 0.62 -9.55
CA GLY A 30 22.89 -0.78 -9.24
C GLY A 30 21.97 -1.76 -9.95
N THR A 31 21.92 -2.98 -9.41
CA THR A 31 21.02 -4.05 -9.85
C THR A 31 20.22 -4.55 -8.65
N LEU A 32 18.91 -4.75 -8.84
CA LEU A 32 18.02 -5.36 -7.86
C LEU A 32 17.76 -6.81 -8.28
N SER A 33 18.29 -7.77 -7.51
CA SER A 33 17.97 -9.19 -7.68
C SER A 33 16.81 -9.57 -6.78
N VAL A 34 15.72 -10.11 -7.34
CA VAL A 34 14.52 -10.51 -6.59
C VAL A 34 14.20 -11.96 -6.85
N GLY A 35 14.13 -12.75 -5.78
CA GLY A 35 13.73 -14.15 -5.82
C GLY A 35 12.30 -14.34 -5.33
N ALA A 36 11.46 -15.04 -6.10
CA ALA A 36 10.12 -15.44 -5.69
C ALA A 36 9.71 -16.76 -6.35
N GLY A 37 9.12 -17.68 -5.58
CA GLY A 37 8.64 -18.95 -6.12
C GLY A 37 9.71 -19.83 -6.77
N GLY A 38 11.00 -19.66 -6.39
CA GLY A 38 12.12 -20.37 -7.01
C GLY A 38 12.66 -19.73 -8.29
N ALA A 39 12.00 -18.70 -8.82
CA ALA A 39 12.53 -17.86 -9.89
C ALA A 39 13.35 -16.69 -9.31
N VAL A 40 14.30 -16.17 -10.10
CA VAL A 40 15.09 -14.99 -9.77
C VAL A 40 15.09 -14.07 -11.00
N ASP A 41 14.71 -12.81 -10.79
CA ASP A 41 14.84 -11.74 -11.78
C ASP A 41 15.92 -10.74 -11.33
N GLU A 42 16.63 -10.18 -12.30
CA GLU A 42 17.55 -9.07 -12.09
C GLU A 42 17.03 -7.83 -12.83
N LEU A 43 16.86 -6.74 -12.10
CA LEU A 43 16.29 -5.50 -12.62
C LEU A 43 17.32 -4.37 -12.54
N PRO A 44 17.50 -3.58 -13.60
CA PRO A 44 18.37 -2.41 -13.53
C PRO A 44 17.78 -1.38 -12.56
N LEU A 45 18.56 -0.99 -11.56
CA LEU A 45 18.17 0.05 -10.61
C LEU A 45 18.74 1.37 -11.12
N ARG A 46 17.98 2.10 -11.94
CA ARG A 46 18.30 3.49 -12.31
C ARG A 46 17.84 4.46 -11.22
N LEU A 47 18.39 5.68 -11.21
CA LEU A 47 18.10 6.67 -10.17
C LEU A 47 16.59 6.95 -9.96
N PRO A 48 15.74 7.12 -11.00
CA PRO A 48 14.29 7.29 -10.83
C PRO A 48 13.62 6.05 -10.23
N VAL A 49 14.00 4.87 -10.70
CA VAL A 49 13.51 3.58 -10.18
C VAL A 49 13.85 3.42 -8.70
N ALA A 50 15.10 3.69 -8.32
CA ALA A 50 15.56 3.61 -6.93
C ALA A 50 14.77 4.55 -6.02
N ARG A 51 14.59 5.81 -6.43
CA ARG A 51 13.83 6.80 -5.65
C ARG A 51 12.38 6.39 -5.48
N ALA A 52 11.72 5.97 -6.56
CA ALA A 52 10.33 5.58 -6.53
C ALA A 52 10.12 4.28 -5.72
N LEU A 53 11.06 3.34 -5.78
CA LEU A 53 11.02 2.12 -4.97
C LEU A 53 11.16 2.44 -3.47
N VAL A 54 12.09 3.31 -3.10
CA VAL A 54 12.26 3.78 -1.72
C VAL A 54 10.98 4.46 -1.23
N GLU A 55 10.40 5.37 -2.02
CA GLU A 55 9.15 6.05 -1.68
C GLU A 55 8.00 5.05 -1.50
N ALA A 56 7.84 4.09 -2.41
CA ALA A 56 6.81 3.06 -2.32
C ALA A 56 6.93 2.25 -1.03
N LEU A 57 8.14 1.80 -0.68
CA LEU A 57 8.39 1.02 0.54
C LEU A 57 8.14 1.85 1.81
N LEU A 58 8.56 3.12 1.84
CA LEU A 58 8.32 4.02 2.97
C LEU A 58 6.85 4.40 3.12
N SER A 59 6.09 4.45 2.03
CA SER A 59 4.66 4.75 2.03
C SER A 59 3.78 3.57 2.45
N TYR A 60 4.33 2.35 2.52
CA TYR A 60 3.57 1.18 2.91
C TYR A 60 3.14 1.28 4.37
N HIS A 61 1.83 1.16 4.61
CA HIS A 61 1.25 1.06 5.94
C HIS A 61 0.67 -0.33 6.10
N ASP A 62 1.04 -1.03 7.18
CA ASP A 62 0.49 -2.37 7.43
C ASP A 62 -1.00 -2.26 7.80
N PRO A 63 -1.91 -2.96 7.09
CA PRO A 63 -3.33 -2.96 7.44
C PRO A 63 -3.64 -3.45 8.87
N ARG A 64 -2.67 -4.07 9.55
CA ARG A 64 -2.77 -4.51 10.95
C ARG A 64 -2.49 -3.39 11.95
N ASP A 65 -1.82 -2.32 11.52
CA ASP A 65 -1.47 -1.17 12.37
C ASP A 65 -2.68 -0.28 12.68
N PHE A 66 -3.75 -0.36 11.88
CA PHE A 66 -4.97 0.44 12.08
C PHE A 66 -5.82 0.01 13.29
N GLY A 67 -5.37 -0.98 14.08
CA GLY A 67 -6.06 -1.40 15.31
C GLY A 67 -7.30 -2.27 15.07
N THR A 68 -7.92 -2.68 16.16
CA THR A 68 -9.15 -3.50 16.16
C THR A 68 -10.37 -2.63 16.39
N CYS A 69 -11.47 -2.98 15.74
CA CYS A 69 -12.77 -2.35 16.00
C CYS A 69 -13.22 -2.66 17.44
N ALA A 70 -13.42 -1.62 18.25
CA ALA A 70 -13.99 -1.70 19.60
C ALA A 70 -15.46 -2.13 19.58
N HIS A 71 -16.20 -1.85 18.51
CA HIS A 71 -17.60 -2.28 18.37
C HIS A 71 -17.75 -3.80 18.18
N CYS A 72 -17.26 -4.35 17.06
CA CYS A 72 -17.43 -5.79 16.79
C CYS A 72 -16.35 -6.66 17.42
N ARG A 73 -15.21 -6.09 17.87
CA ARG A 73 -14.05 -6.77 18.46
C ARG A 73 -13.39 -7.86 17.60
N THR A 74 -13.89 -8.05 16.38
CA THR A 74 -13.43 -9.08 15.44
C THR A 74 -12.85 -8.49 14.16
N GLY A 75 -13.27 -7.27 13.80
CA GLY A 75 -12.82 -6.57 12.60
C GLY A 75 -11.58 -5.70 12.82
N ARG A 76 -10.81 -5.50 11.74
CA ARG A 76 -9.72 -4.53 11.67
C ARG A 76 -10.20 -3.25 10.99
N LEU A 77 -9.71 -2.11 11.46
CA LEU A 77 -9.94 -0.84 10.79
C LEU A 77 -9.11 -0.76 9.50
N ASP A 78 -9.55 0.06 8.57
CA ASP A 78 -8.78 0.48 7.41
C ASP A 78 -8.12 1.84 7.64
N ARG A 79 -7.46 2.37 6.61
CA ARG A 79 -6.81 3.68 6.63
C ARG A 79 -7.75 4.86 6.86
N HIS A 80 -9.06 4.66 6.71
CA HIS A 80 -10.09 5.66 6.93
C HIS A 80 -10.79 5.45 8.28
N PHE A 81 -10.25 4.59 9.14
CA PHE A 81 -10.81 4.22 10.43
C PHE A 81 -12.17 3.51 10.32
N VAL A 82 -12.47 2.91 9.17
CA VAL A 82 -13.70 2.13 8.94
C VAL A 82 -13.41 0.66 9.22
N CYS A 83 -14.24 0.03 10.04
CA CYS A 83 -14.16 -1.40 10.27
C CYS A 83 -14.52 -2.18 9.01
N ARG A 84 -13.57 -2.99 8.50
CA ARG A 84 -13.77 -3.83 7.31
C ARG A 84 -14.82 -4.93 7.48
N THR A 85 -15.29 -5.17 8.70
CA THR A 85 -16.29 -6.21 9.00
C THR A 85 -17.68 -5.62 9.24
N CYS A 86 -17.81 -4.60 10.11
CA CYS A 86 -19.11 -4.04 10.47
C CYS A 86 -19.42 -2.68 9.83
N GLY A 87 -18.48 -2.10 9.08
CA GLY A 87 -18.67 -0.82 8.39
C GLY A 87 -18.70 0.42 9.29
N ILE A 88 -18.54 0.25 10.60
CA ILE A 88 -18.58 1.34 11.57
C ILE A 88 -17.21 2.05 11.62
N VAL A 89 -17.26 3.38 11.68
CA VAL A 89 -16.11 4.24 11.93
C VAL A 89 -15.73 4.14 13.41
N ASP A 90 -14.46 3.85 13.72
CA ASP A 90 -14.02 3.55 15.09
C ASP A 90 -12.61 4.10 15.39
N GLY A 91 -12.20 4.13 16.66
CA GLY A 91 -10.99 4.82 17.13
C GLY A 91 -11.24 6.30 17.44
N VAL A 92 -10.35 6.96 18.20
CA VAL A 92 -10.59 8.33 18.73
C VAL A 92 -10.88 9.35 17.62
N PHE A 93 -10.15 9.29 16.51
CA PHE A 93 -10.41 10.15 15.35
C PHE A 93 -11.71 9.78 14.63
N GLY A 94 -11.99 8.48 14.51
CA GLY A 94 -13.22 7.97 13.94
C GLY A 94 -14.49 8.35 14.74
N GLN A 95 -14.41 8.29 16.07
CA GLN A 95 -15.46 8.74 16.99
C GLN A 95 -15.71 10.24 16.84
N MET A 96 -14.65 11.06 16.80
CA MET A 96 -14.79 12.51 16.58
C MET A 96 -15.45 12.84 15.23
N LEU A 97 -15.10 12.11 14.15
CA LEU A 97 -15.73 12.26 12.84
C LEU A 97 -17.20 11.83 12.85
N ALA A 98 -17.52 10.68 13.45
CA ALA A 98 -18.89 10.18 13.55
C ALA A 98 -19.78 11.13 14.37
N GLU A 99 -19.28 11.63 15.50
CA GLU A 99 -19.97 12.64 16.30
C GLU A 99 -20.18 13.95 15.53
N ARG A 100 -19.19 14.37 14.73
CA ARG A 100 -19.33 15.57 13.90
C ARG A 100 -20.37 15.38 12.78
N ALA A 101 -20.35 14.25 12.07
CA ALA A 101 -21.35 13.93 11.06
C ALA A 101 -22.76 13.86 11.68
N ALA A 102 -22.93 13.21 12.84
CA ALA A 102 -24.21 13.14 13.53
C ALA A 102 -24.76 14.53 13.89
N ARG A 103 -23.89 15.48 14.26
CA ARG A 103 -24.29 16.88 14.52
C ARG A 103 -24.70 17.65 13.25
N GLU A 104 -24.05 17.39 12.11
CA GLU A 104 -24.36 18.05 10.84
C GLU A 104 -25.61 17.48 10.15
N PHE A 105 -25.91 16.18 10.33
CA PHE A 105 -27.08 15.52 9.73
C PHE A 105 -28.33 15.48 10.63
N MET A 106 -28.28 16.03 11.85
CA MET A 106 -29.45 16.20 12.74
C MET A 106 -30.16 17.56 12.58
N ILE A 107 -29.77 18.38 11.61
CA ILE A 107 -30.51 19.58 11.19
C ILE A 107 -31.15 19.30 9.83
N ASN A 108 -32.22 18.52 9.84
CA ASN A 108 -33.30 18.56 8.84
C ASN A 108 -34.56 17.95 9.44
#